data_AF-A0A1G5BMM7-F1
#
_entry.id   AF-A0A1G5BMM7-F1
#
_cell.length_a   1.000
_cell.length_b   1.000
_cell.length_c   1.000
_cell.angle_alpha   90.00
_cell.angle_beta   90.00
_cell.angle_gamma   90.00
#
_symmetry.space_group_name_H-M   'P 1'
#
loop_
_entity.id
_entity.type
_entity.pdbx_description
1 polymer ?
#
loop_
_entity_poly.entity_id
_entity_poly.type
_entity_poly.pdbx_seq_one_letter_code
_entity_poly.pdbx_strand_id
1 'polypeptide(L)'
;MKIITIYPNEKVLIIAPHPDDESIGCGGLLLKYSSQCDVLCLTDGRQGQGTANPCELACIRKNEFNSAMSFLNPHDYKMMGISDSTLCAHLDALMCINLLSYHKVFVTGSEDRHPDHTAALTALKIACVKQDVNPEIYVYEVHRKLLKVTHVLPIDDVIEKKKKLMLFYDSQMTNQPFDKMVIAINRDRGMEYDYCEGFCRMELGEIPEEIPLETEISKMREYYWVYTRWMRSLQAGNGIAGILRKQGYQNVMIYGFKELGRILLEELATAGIGVQLIIDRQKIAFDSEINIVSMEDIPDNLKDLPVVVTATWYIDDIRSDLSKLGIKNIISIKDLLEKD
;
A
#
# COMPACT_ATOMS: atom_id res chain seq x y z
N MET A 1 -18.90 11.50 22.55
CA MET A 1 -17.48 11.61 22.18
C MET A 1 -16.77 12.39 23.26
N LYS A 2 -15.50 12.12 23.57
CA LYS A 2 -14.72 12.90 24.54
C LYS A 2 -14.10 14.12 23.86
N ILE A 3 -13.92 15.23 24.57
CA ILE A 3 -13.07 16.31 24.07
C ILE A 3 -11.61 15.86 24.20
N ILE A 4 -10.82 16.03 23.14
CA ILE A 4 -9.39 15.79 23.20
C ILE A 4 -8.69 16.99 23.85
N THR A 5 -7.79 16.70 24.78
CA THR A 5 -7.03 17.71 25.52
C THR A 5 -5.55 17.39 25.41
N ILE A 6 -4.75 18.41 25.11
CA ILE A 6 -3.30 18.36 25.16
C ILE A 6 -2.87 19.16 26.39
N TYR A 7 -2.25 18.50 27.37
CA TYR A 7 -1.78 19.17 28.59
C TYR A 7 -0.45 19.89 28.34
N PRO A 8 -0.10 20.96 29.09
CA PRO A 8 1.09 21.77 28.81
C PRO A 8 2.43 21.03 28.80
N ASN A 9 2.53 19.90 29.51
CA ASN A 9 3.73 19.07 29.59
C ASN A 9 3.75 17.91 28.56
N GLU A 10 2.71 17.78 27.75
CA GLU A 10 2.63 16.71 26.75
C GLU A 10 3.30 17.13 25.44
N LYS A 11 3.93 16.15 24.80
CA LYS A 11 4.48 16.28 23.46
C LYS A 11 3.67 15.43 22.49
N VAL A 12 3.35 15.99 21.34
CA VAL A 12 2.49 15.37 20.32
C VAL A 12 3.31 15.11 19.07
N LEU A 13 3.14 13.93 18.47
CA LEU A 13 3.65 13.63 17.14
C LEU A 13 2.47 13.51 16.17
N ILE A 14 2.55 14.17 15.02
CA ILE A 14 1.60 14.02 13.93
C ILE A 14 2.33 13.39 12.76
N ILE A 15 1.88 12.20 12.37
CA ILE A 15 2.42 11.43 11.26
C ILE A 15 1.49 11.61 10.07
N ALA A 16 1.99 12.26 9.03
CA ALA A 16 1.31 12.55 7.77
C ALA A 16 1.91 11.69 6.65
N PRO A 17 1.15 10.74 6.08
CA PRO A 17 1.63 9.97 4.94
C PRO A 17 2.05 10.86 3.76
N HIS A 18 1.25 11.89 3.44
CA HIS A 18 1.51 12.85 2.37
C HIS A 18 1.48 14.29 2.90
N PRO A 19 2.11 15.24 2.20
CA PRO A 19 2.07 16.65 2.57
C PRO A 19 0.72 17.29 2.27
N ASP A 20 -0.05 17.57 3.33
CA ASP A 20 -1.42 18.12 3.41
C ASP A 20 -2.26 17.36 4.43
N ASP A 21 -2.02 16.05 4.60
CA ASP A 21 -2.73 15.18 5.54
C ASP A 21 -2.72 15.76 6.97
N GLU A 22 -1.59 16.35 7.42
CA GLU A 22 -1.49 16.97 8.74
C GLU A 22 -2.41 18.19 8.89
N SER A 23 -2.57 18.95 7.80
CA SER A 23 -3.39 20.15 7.75
C SER A 23 -4.88 19.80 7.63
N ILE A 24 -5.19 18.76 6.86
CA ILE A 24 -6.56 18.25 6.68
C ILE A 24 -7.07 17.67 8.00
N GLY A 25 -6.35 16.68 8.54
CA GLY A 25 -6.82 15.91 9.69
C GLY A 25 -6.58 16.57 11.03
N CYS A 26 -5.50 17.33 11.17
CA CYS A 26 -5.03 17.89 12.44
C CYS A 26 -4.71 19.40 12.38
N GLY A 27 -5.13 20.12 11.33
CA GLY A 27 -4.78 21.54 11.18
C GLY A 27 -5.26 22.42 12.33
N GLY A 28 -6.45 22.15 12.88
CA GLY A 28 -6.97 22.83 14.06
C GLY A 28 -6.19 22.48 15.33
N LEU A 29 -5.83 21.22 15.52
CA LEU A 29 -4.94 20.77 16.58
C LEU A 29 -3.58 21.48 16.51
N LEU A 30 -2.96 21.53 15.33
CA LEU A 30 -1.70 22.23 15.10
C LEU A 30 -1.82 23.73 15.38
N LEU A 31 -2.91 24.38 14.94
CA LEU A 31 -3.14 25.80 15.20
C LEU A 31 -3.31 26.13 16.69
N LYS A 32 -3.77 25.17 17.49
CA LYS A 32 -3.98 25.34 18.94
C LYS A 32 -2.76 24.98 19.78
N TYR A 33 -2.02 23.95 19.37
CA TYR A 33 -0.97 23.32 20.18
C TYR A 33 0.38 23.23 19.47
N SER A 34 0.63 24.13 18.51
CA SER A 34 1.78 24.07 17.60
C SER A 34 3.13 23.85 18.29
N SER A 35 3.41 24.60 19.36
CA SER A 35 4.68 24.51 20.11
C SER A 35 4.88 23.20 20.88
N GLN A 36 3.87 22.32 20.91
CA GLN A 36 3.93 20.98 21.51
C GLN A 36 3.95 19.86 20.47
N CYS A 37 3.76 20.20 19.20
CA CYS A 37 3.61 19.25 18.11
C CYS A 37 4.90 19.15 17.29
N ASP A 38 5.33 17.93 17.03
CA ASP A 38 6.25 17.62 15.94
C ASP A 38 5.45 17.03 14.77
N VAL A 39 5.79 17.42 13.54
CA VAL A 39 5.14 16.91 12.33
C VAL A 39 6.11 16.08 11.51
N LEU A 40 5.74 14.83 11.23
CA LEU A 40 6.51 13.94 10.37
C LEU A 40 5.72 13.60 9.11
N CYS A 41 6.12 14.18 7.99
CA CYS A 41 5.61 13.84 6.68
C CYS A 41 6.45 12.69 6.09
N LEU A 42 5.82 11.58 5.70
CA LEU A 42 6.53 10.36 5.31
C LEU A 42 6.94 10.39 3.83
N THR A 43 5.98 10.67 2.95
CA THR A 43 6.21 10.66 1.51
C THR A 43 6.39 12.07 0.96
N ASP A 44 6.81 12.16 -0.30
CA ASP A 44 6.95 13.42 -1.03
C ASP A 44 5.71 13.83 -1.83
N GLY A 45 4.63 13.04 -1.78
CA GLY A 45 3.36 13.33 -2.46
C GLY A 45 3.44 13.40 -3.99
N ARG A 46 4.49 12.83 -4.62
CA ARG A 46 4.76 12.94 -6.07
C ARG A 46 3.70 12.35 -6.99
N GLN A 47 2.74 11.59 -6.47
CA GLN A 47 1.59 11.03 -7.21
C GLN A 47 0.28 11.77 -6.89
N GLY A 48 0.38 12.94 -6.26
CA GLY A 48 -0.73 13.84 -5.98
C GLY A 48 -1.44 14.34 -7.24
N GLN A 49 -2.45 15.18 -7.03
CA GLN A 49 -3.23 15.76 -8.11
C GLN A 49 -2.39 16.75 -8.93
N GLY A 50 -2.87 17.01 -10.16
CA GLY A 50 -2.30 17.99 -11.09
C GLY A 50 -1.83 17.35 -12.40
N THR A 51 -1.18 18.17 -13.23
CA THR A 51 -0.61 17.74 -14.53
C THR A 51 0.92 17.78 -14.55
N ALA A 52 1.54 18.28 -13.48
CA ALA A 52 2.99 18.29 -13.33
C ALA A 52 3.54 16.86 -13.33
N ASN A 53 4.77 16.70 -13.83
CA ASN A 53 5.44 15.40 -13.75
C ASN A 53 5.82 15.09 -12.28
N PRO A 54 6.01 13.82 -11.89
CA PRO A 54 6.21 13.45 -10.49
C PRO A 54 7.38 14.15 -9.78
N CYS A 55 8.53 14.33 -10.45
CA CYS A 55 9.69 14.97 -9.82
C CYS A 55 9.44 16.47 -9.56
N GLU A 56 8.78 17.14 -10.50
CA GLU A 56 8.37 18.54 -10.35
C GLU A 56 7.31 18.67 -9.26
N LEU A 57 6.31 17.78 -9.25
CA LEU A 57 5.25 17.78 -8.24
C LEU A 57 5.80 17.54 -6.83
N ALA A 58 6.77 16.62 -6.66
CA ALA A 58 7.46 16.43 -5.38
C ALA A 58 8.11 17.71 -4.87
N CYS A 59 8.74 18.49 -5.75
CA CYS A 59 9.36 19.77 -5.40
C CYS A 59 8.30 20.82 -5.02
N ILE A 60 7.20 20.90 -5.78
CA ILE A 60 6.06 21.78 -5.49
C ILE A 60 5.50 21.45 -4.11
N ARG A 61 5.11 20.19 -3.89
CA ARG A 61 4.50 19.73 -2.63
C ARG A 61 5.40 19.89 -1.42
N LYS A 62 6.72 19.71 -1.59
CA LYS A 62 7.69 20.01 -0.53
C LYS A 62 7.68 21.50 -0.16
N ASN A 63 7.61 22.40 -1.13
CA ASN A 63 7.54 23.84 -0.88
C ASN A 63 6.22 24.24 -0.23
N GLU A 64 5.11 23.65 -0.66
CA GLU A 64 3.78 23.83 -0.07
C GLU A 64 3.78 23.38 1.40
N PHE A 65 4.28 22.17 1.68
CA PHE A 65 4.44 21.65 3.03
C PHE A 65 5.29 22.57 3.91
N ASN A 66 6.46 22.99 3.43
CA ASN A 66 7.31 23.92 4.18
C ASN A 66 6.62 25.26 4.46
N SER A 67 5.79 25.74 3.54
CA SER A 67 5.03 26.99 3.70
C SER A 67 3.93 26.82 4.75
N ALA A 68 3.19 25.71 4.70
CA ALA A 68 2.19 25.35 5.70
C ALA A 68 2.83 25.18 7.10
N MET A 69 3.96 24.48 7.20
CA MET A 69 4.69 24.31 8.46
C MET A 69 5.24 25.63 8.98
N SER A 70 5.71 26.52 8.10
CA SER A 70 6.15 27.87 8.49
C SER A 70 4.98 28.71 9.03
N PHE A 71 3.78 28.57 8.45
CA PHE A 71 2.58 29.25 8.94
C PHE A 71 2.10 28.71 10.29
N LEU A 72 2.19 27.39 10.50
CA LEU A 72 1.81 26.74 11.74
C LEU A 72 2.84 26.95 12.86
N ASN A 73 4.12 26.97 12.50
CA ASN A 73 5.26 27.05 13.41
C ASN A 73 5.24 25.96 14.52
N PRO A 74 5.22 24.66 14.15
CA PRO A 74 5.29 23.57 15.12
C PRO A 74 6.62 23.56 15.86
N HIS A 75 6.74 22.76 16.93
CA HIS A 75 8.00 22.60 17.66
C HIS A 75 9.12 22.08 16.73
N ASP A 76 8.82 21.08 15.92
CA ASP A 76 9.69 20.60 14.85
C ASP A 76 8.87 20.02 13.70
N TYR A 77 9.46 19.94 12.50
CA TYR A 77 8.85 19.22 11.40
C TYR A 77 9.89 18.64 10.43
N LYS A 78 9.56 17.50 9.85
CA LYS A 78 10.43 16.80 8.90
C LYS A 78 9.62 16.11 7.82
N MET A 79 10.12 16.19 6.58
CA MET A 79 9.67 15.35 5.47
C MET A 79 10.74 14.28 5.21
N MET A 80 10.37 13.00 5.22
CA MET A 80 11.30 11.88 5.00
C MET A 80 11.63 11.67 3.52
N GLY A 81 10.74 12.09 2.62
CA GLY A 81 10.96 12.02 1.17
C GLY A 81 10.88 10.61 0.59
N ILE A 82 10.14 9.71 1.25
CA ILE A 82 9.79 8.40 0.68
C ILE A 82 8.97 8.65 -0.59
N SER A 83 9.18 7.85 -1.64
CA SER A 83 8.37 8.02 -2.84
C SER A 83 6.90 7.76 -2.53
N ASP A 84 6.03 8.70 -2.87
CA ASP A 84 4.57 8.51 -2.79
C ASP A 84 4.14 7.19 -3.46
N SER A 85 3.11 6.53 -2.91
CA SER A 85 2.57 5.21 -3.22
C SER A 85 3.46 4.00 -2.88
N THR A 86 4.60 4.23 -2.21
CA THR A 86 5.56 3.17 -1.87
C THR A 86 5.75 2.97 -0.37
N LEU A 87 5.01 3.69 0.49
CA LEU A 87 5.25 3.65 1.95
C LEU A 87 5.11 2.23 2.53
N CYS A 88 4.28 1.40 1.90
CA CYS A 88 4.12 -0.01 2.25
C CYS A 88 5.44 -0.81 2.19
N ALA A 89 6.40 -0.39 1.38
CA ALA A 89 7.74 -0.97 1.27
C ALA A 89 8.75 -0.42 2.30
N HIS A 90 8.34 0.51 3.15
CA HIS A 90 9.18 1.27 4.08
C HIS A 90 8.55 1.28 5.48
N LEU A 91 8.05 0.14 5.95
CA LEU A 91 7.39 0.03 7.26
C LEU A 91 8.33 0.23 8.45
N ASP A 92 9.64 0.19 8.22
CA ASP A 92 10.69 0.51 9.18
C ASP A 92 11.00 2.02 9.29
N ALA A 93 10.35 2.88 8.50
CA ALA A 93 10.62 4.32 8.43
C ALA A 93 10.59 5.01 9.81
N LEU A 94 9.74 4.54 10.73
CA LEU A 94 9.57 5.14 12.05
C LEU A 94 10.55 4.60 13.11
N MET A 95 11.40 3.62 12.77
CA MET A 95 12.38 3.04 13.70
C MET A 95 13.42 4.04 14.19
N CYS A 96 13.71 5.07 13.40
CA CYS A 96 14.66 6.13 13.76
C CYS A 96 14.06 7.24 14.64
N ILE A 97 12.74 7.22 14.86
CA ILE A 97 12.03 8.21 15.65
C ILE A 97 11.92 7.71 17.09
N ASN A 98 12.39 8.49 18.07
CA ASN A 98 12.26 8.13 19.48
C ASN A 98 10.82 8.33 19.95
N LEU A 99 10.00 7.29 19.83
CA LEU A 99 8.57 7.35 20.13
C LEU A 99 8.28 7.53 21.64
N LEU A 100 9.22 7.17 22.52
CA LEU A 100 9.12 7.41 23.97
C LEU A 100 9.00 8.89 24.33
N SER A 101 9.45 9.80 23.45
CA SER A 101 9.39 11.24 23.68
C SER A 101 7.99 11.84 23.53
N TYR A 102 7.01 11.08 23.03
CA TYR A 102 5.68 11.57 22.71
C TYR A 102 4.63 10.91 23.60
N HIS A 103 3.69 11.73 24.07
CA HIS A 103 2.58 11.27 24.89
C HIS A 103 1.41 10.84 24.02
N LYS A 104 1.19 11.57 22.91
CA LYS A 104 0.11 11.33 21.94
C LYS A 104 0.68 11.29 20.54
N VAL A 105 0.26 10.32 19.74
CA VAL A 105 0.63 10.19 18.33
C VAL A 105 -0.63 10.17 17.48
N PHE A 106 -0.69 11.08 16.51
CA PHE A 106 -1.77 11.18 15.55
C PHE A 106 -1.28 10.60 14.22
N VAL A 107 -2.05 9.69 13.63
CA VAL A 107 -1.69 9.03 12.36
C VAL A 107 -2.95 8.78 11.53
N THR A 108 -2.82 8.56 10.24
CA THR A 108 -3.93 8.06 9.40
C THR A 108 -4.21 6.57 9.67
N GLY A 109 -5.28 6.01 9.09
CA GLY A 109 -5.62 4.60 9.27
C GLY A 109 -6.28 3.97 8.05
N SER A 110 -6.60 2.67 8.16
CA SER A 110 -7.10 1.86 7.04
C SER A 110 -8.52 2.20 6.58
N GLU A 111 -9.34 2.82 7.44
CA GLU A 111 -10.70 3.26 7.09
C GLU A 111 -10.73 4.29 5.95
N ASP A 112 -9.63 5.01 5.75
CA ASP A 112 -9.49 6.00 4.69
C ASP A 112 -9.42 5.38 3.28
N ARG A 113 -9.08 4.08 3.19
CA ARG A 113 -8.89 3.30 1.95
C ARG A 113 -7.77 3.79 1.04
N HIS A 114 -6.80 4.52 1.59
CA HIS A 114 -5.54 4.81 0.92
C HIS A 114 -4.44 3.83 1.40
N PRO A 115 -3.67 3.18 0.50
CA PRO A 115 -2.61 2.24 0.89
C PRO A 115 -1.58 2.85 1.83
N ASP A 116 -1.08 4.05 1.51
CA ASP A 116 -0.07 4.72 2.34
C ASP A 116 -0.64 5.16 3.70
N HIS A 117 -1.94 5.47 3.79
CA HIS A 117 -2.58 5.77 5.08
C HIS A 117 -2.61 4.55 6.00
N THR A 118 -2.81 3.36 5.42
CA THR A 118 -2.74 2.08 6.12
C THR A 118 -1.30 1.74 6.51
N ALA A 119 -0.35 1.97 5.60
CA ALA A 119 1.07 1.70 5.82
C ALA A 119 1.64 2.55 6.96
N ALA A 120 1.25 3.83 7.07
CA ALA A 120 1.70 4.70 8.17
C ALA A 120 1.29 4.18 9.55
N LEU A 121 0.03 3.75 9.73
CA LEU A 121 -0.42 3.11 10.97
C LEU A 121 0.34 1.82 11.25
N THR A 122 0.62 1.04 10.20
CA THR A 122 1.34 -0.23 10.31
C THR A 122 2.79 0.00 10.75
N ALA A 123 3.48 0.96 10.12
CA ALA A 123 4.82 1.38 10.47
C ALA A 123 4.88 1.88 11.93
N LEU A 124 3.87 2.64 12.38
CA LEU A 124 3.82 3.14 13.76
C LEU A 124 3.70 1.97 14.75
N LYS A 125 2.81 1.01 14.48
CA LYS A 125 2.64 -0.17 15.34
C LYS A 125 3.94 -0.96 15.46
N ILE A 126 4.60 -1.23 14.34
CA ILE A 126 5.88 -1.94 14.30
C ILE A 126 6.92 -1.20 15.15
N ALA A 127 7.06 0.12 14.96
CA ALA A 127 8.00 0.93 15.71
C ALA A 127 7.69 0.95 17.22
N CYS A 128 6.42 1.08 17.62
CA CYS A 128 6.01 1.01 19.02
C CYS A 128 6.42 -0.32 19.68
N VAL A 129 6.14 -1.45 19.03
CA VAL A 129 6.50 -2.77 19.56
C VAL A 129 8.00 -2.98 19.59
N LYS A 130 8.74 -2.58 18.55
CA LYS A 130 10.20 -2.72 18.52
C LYS A 130 10.92 -1.83 19.51
N GLN A 131 10.36 -0.67 19.84
CA GLN A 131 10.89 0.27 20.83
C GLN A 131 10.36 0.02 22.25
N ASP A 132 9.43 -0.92 22.43
CA ASP A 132 8.74 -1.21 23.71
C ASP A 132 8.09 0.04 24.33
N VAL A 133 7.30 0.75 23.52
CA VAL A 133 6.57 1.96 23.94
C VAL A 133 5.08 1.88 23.62
N ASN A 134 4.28 2.59 24.41
CA ASN A 134 2.83 2.60 24.28
C ASN A 134 2.26 4.04 24.42
N PRO A 135 2.54 4.96 23.47
CA PRO A 135 1.93 6.27 23.48
C PRO A 135 0.42 6.19 23.19
N GLU A 136 -0.35 7.22 23.53
CA GLU A 136 -1.76 7.26 23.13
C GLU A 136 -1.87 7.50 21.62
N ILE A 137 -2.39 6.53 20.87
CA ILE A 137 -2.50 6.61 19.41
C ILE A 137 -3.91 7.06 19.00
N TYR A 138 -3.98 8.03 18.11
CA TYR A 138 -5.21 8.59 17.57
C TYR A 138 -5.19 8.54 16.04
N VAL A 139 -6.20 7.90 15.46
CA VAL A 139 -6.42 7.94 14.01
C VAL A 139 -7.23 9.18 13.65
N TYR A 140 -6.78 9.96 12.66
CA TYR A 140 -7.47 11.15 12.15
C TYR A 140 -8.06 10.94 10.74
N GLU A 141 -8.97 11.84 10.36
CA GLU A 141 -9.72 11.82 9.09
C GLU A 141 -8.99 12.60 7.98
N VAL A 142 -8.92 12.05 6.77
CA VAL A 142 -8.39 12.75 5.59
C VAL A 142 -9.40 12.75 4.44
N HIS A 143 -9.48 11.64 3.68
CA HIS A 143 -10.38 11.50 2.54
C HIS A 143 -11.75 10.95 2.96
N ARG A 144 -11.78 10.12 4.00
CA ARG A 144 -13.01 9.52 4.50
C ARG A 144 -13.23 9.81 5.97
N LYS A 145 -14.51 9.84 6.33
CA LYS A 145 -14.96 9.92 7.71
C LYS A 145 -14.72 8.60 8.43
N LEU A 146 -14.23 8.67 9.66
CA LEU A 146 -14.14 7.54 10.57
C LEU A 146 -15.54 7.02 10.90
N LEU A 147 -15.72 5.70 10.87
CA LEU A 147 -16.98 5.07 11.28
C LEU A 147 -17.22 5.24 12.78
N LYS A 148 -16.15 5.16 13.56
CA LYS A 148 -16.17 5.36 15.02
C LYS A 148 -15.27 6.52 15.39
N VAL A 149 -15.87 7.56 15.95
CA VAL A 149 -15.15 8.69 16.56
C VAL A 149 -15.22 8.55 18.07
N THR A 150 -14.07 8.50 18.73
CA THR A 150 -14.00 8.42 20.21
C THR A 150 -13.74 9.79 20.82
N HIS A 151 -12.99 10.65 20.12
CA HIS A 151 -12.62 11.98 20.57
C HIS A 151 -12.86 13.03 19.50
N VAL A 152 -13.15 14.27 19.92
CA VAL A 152 -13.28 15.42 19.04
C VAL A 152 -12.50 16.62 19.60
N LEU A 153 -11.99 17.48 18.71
CA LEU A 153 -11.42 18.78 19.07
C LEU A 153 -12.31 19.88 18.49
N PRO A 154 -12.97 20.71 19.31
CA PRO A 154 -13.62 21.92 18.84
C PRO A 154 -12.61 22.88 18.23
N ILE A 155 -12.89 23.43 17.05
CA ILE A 155 -11.97 24.28 16.30
C ILE A 155 -12.60 25.59 15.82
N ASP A 156 -13.76 25.99 16.36
CA ASP A 156 -14.48 27.21 15.97
C ASP A 156 -13.61 28.47 15.99
N ASP A 157 -12.78 28.61 17.02
CA ASP A 157 -11.86 29.73 17.24
C ASP A 157 -10.68 29.78 16.26
N VAL A 158 -10.38 28.66 15.57
CA VAL A 158 -9.27 28.56 14.61
C VAL A 158 -9.71 28.17 13.21
N ILE A 159 -11.01 28.00 12.95
CA ILE A 159 -11.54 27.49 11.68
C ILE A 159 -11.13 28.36 10.49
N GLU A 160 -11.14 29.69 10.65
CA GLU A 160 -10.72 30.61 9.60
C GLU A 160 -9.22 30.55 9.32
N LYS A 161 -8.39 30.26 10.33
CA LYS A 161 -6.97 29.98 10.13
C LYS A 161 -6.76 28.62 9.46
N LYS A 162 -7.57 27.60 9.80
CA LYS A 162 -7.51 26.29 9.14
C LYS A 162 -7.89 26.39 7.66
N LYS A 163 -8.92 27.17 7.31
CA LYS A 163 -9.26 27.45 5.90
C LYS A 163 -8.08 28.08 5.14
N LYS A 164 -7.38 29.05 5.76
CA LYS A 164 -6.17 29.65 5.17
C LYS A 164 -5.03 28.65 5.04
N LEU A 165 -4.83 27.79 6.04
CA LEU A 165 -3.83 26.73 6.03
C LEU A 165 -4.01 25.83 4.79
N MET A 166 -5.24 25.46 4.46
CA MET A 166 -5.51 24.62 3.28
C MET A 166 -5.08 25.25 1.96
N LEU A 167 -5.03 26.58 1.87
CA LEU A 167 -4.64 27.29 0.65
C LEU A 167 -3.14 27.21 0.35
N PHE A 168 -2.31 26.71 1.27
CA PHE A 168 -0.90 26.47 0.98
C PHE A 168 -0.67 25.28 0.05
N TYR A 169 -1.65 24.40 -0.11
CA TYR A 169 -1.58 23.20 -0.96
C TYR A 169 -2.31 23.38 -2.29
N ASP A 170 -2.09 24.52 -2.96
CA ASP A 170 -2.79 24.94 -4.19
C ASP A 170 -2.74 23.87 -5.29
N SER A 171 -1.60 23.18 -5.43
CA SER A 171 -1.43 22.11 -6.42
C SER A 171 -2.44 20.97 -6.25
N GLN A 172 -2.90 20.72 -5.02
CA GLN A 172 -3.82 19.62 -4.67
C GLN A 172 -5.30 20.03 -4.74
N MET A 173 -5.58 21.30 -5.01
CA MET A 173 -6.93 21.86 -5.03
C MET A 173 -7.60 21.82 -6.42
N THR A 174 -6.84 21.47 -7.46
CA THR A 174 -7.27 21.62 -8.86
C THR A 174 -8.38 20.64 -9.25
N ASN A 175 -8.28 19.36 -8.86
CA ASN A 175 -9.27 18.34 -9.26
C ASN A 175 -10.29 18.03 -8.15
N GLN A 176 -9.97 18.31 -6.89
CA GLN A 176 -10.89 18.16 -5.77
C GLN A 176 -10.78 19.32 -4.79
N PRO A 177 -11.91 19.91 -4.34
CA PRO A 177 -11.91 20.99 -3.37
C PRO A 177 -11.75 20.43 -1.94
N PHE A 178 -10.54 19.98 -1.59
CA PHE A 178 -10.27 19.40 -0.27
C PHE A 178 -10.57 20.36 0.87
N ASP A 179 -10.32 21.66 0.68
CA ASP A 179 -10.72 22.75 1.57
C ASP A 179 -12.22 22.70 1.94
N LYS A 180 -13.11 22.49 0.97
CA LYS A 180 -14.55 22.42 1.21
C LYS A 180 -14.93 21.09 1.85
N MET A 181 -14.30 20.00 1.38
CA MET A 181 -14.56 18.66 1.90
C MET A 181 -14.22 18.57 3.39
N VAL A 182 -13.02 19.00 3.79
CA VAL A 182 -12.57 18.92 5.19
C VAL A 182 -13.42 19.80 6.10
N ILE A 183 -13.83 20.99 5.65
CA ILE A 183 -14.69 21.87 6.42
C ILE A 183 -16.09 21.27 6.57
N ALA A 184 -16.61 20.58 5.56
CA ALA A 184 -17.88 19.86 5.66
C ALA A 184 -17.78 18.69 6.65
N ILE A 185 -16.67 17.93 6.64
CA ILE A 185 -16.41 16.88 7.64
C ILE A 185 -16.35 17.50 9.03
N ASN A 186 -15.60 18.60 9.21
CA ASN A 186 -15.48 19.22 10.52
C ASN A 186 -16.82 19.75 11.05
N ARG A 187 -17.67 20.28 10.16
CA ARG A 187 -19.02 20.71 10.52
C ARG A 187 -19.94 19.54 10.90
N ASP A 188 -19.85 18.43 10.17
CA ASP A 188 -20.59 17.20 10.48
C ASP A 188 -20.18 16.59 11.83
N ARG A 189 -18.92 16.79 12.25
CA ARG A 189 -18.43 16.43 13.59
C ARG A 189 -18.80 17.45 14.68
N GLY A 190 -19.29 18.63 14.29
CA GLY A 190 -19.81 19.64 15.18
C GLY A 190 -20.94 19.07 16.03
N MET A 191 -20.71 18.95 17.34
CA MET A 191 -21.71 18.50 18.30
C MET A 191 -22.43 19.73 18.88
N GLU A 192 -21.97 20.20 20.04
CA GLU A 192 -22.37 21.46 20.66
C GLU A 192 -21.57 22.67 20.10
N TYR A 193 -20.68 22.39 19.14
CA TYR A 193 -19.75 23.30 18.48
C TYR A 193 -20.05 23.33 16.98
N ASP A 194 -19.69 24.39 16.28
CA ASP A 194 -19.96 24.49 14.83
C ASP A 194 -19.01 23.60 14.01
N TYR A 195 -17.75 23.46 14.46
CA TYR A 195 -16.71 22.69 13.78
C TYR A 195 -15.84 21.91 14.76
N CYS A 196 -15.66 20.62 14.50
CA CYS A 196 -14.76 19.74 15.24
C CYS A 196 -13.85 18.91 14.33
N GLU A 197 -12.62 18.65 14.76
CA GLU A 197 -11.81 17.55 14.20
C GLU A 197 -12.16 16.24 14.92
N GLY A 198 -12.32 15.15 14.17
CA GLY A 198 -12.67 13.83 14.69
C GLY A 198 -11.47 12.91 14.80
N PHE A 199 -11.36 12.19 15.92
CA PHE A 199 -10.29 11.23 16.17
C PHE A 199 -10.82 9.91 16.73
N CYS A 200 -10.15 8.81 16.37
CA CYS A 200 -10.37 7.50 16.98
C CYS A 200 -9.12 7.07 17.75
N ARG A 201 -9.19 7.13 19.09
CA ARG A 201 -8.23 6.46 19.97
C ARG A 201 -8.18 4.97 19.66
N MET A 202 -6.97 4.48 19.41
CA MET A 202 -6.67 3.07 19.21
C MET A 202 -5.82 2.56 20.36
N GLU A 203 -6.06 1.31 20.74
CA GLU A 203 -5.14 0.56 21.59
C GLU A 203 -4.17 -0.20 20.67
N LEU A 204 -2.90 -0.30 21.11
CA LEU A 204 -1.93 -1.19 20.49
C LEU A 204 -2.38 -2.64 20.75
N GLY A 205 -3.22 -3.18 19.86
CA GLY A 205 -3.57 -4.60 19.85
C GLY A 205 -2.38 -5.46 19.40
N GLU A 206 -2.54 -6.79 19.47
CA GLU A 206 -1.55 -7.73 18.95
C GLU A 206 -1.21 -7.40 17.49
N ILE A 207 0.07 -7.19 17.20
CA ILE A 207 0.56 -7.15 15.82
C ILE A 207 0.43 -8.57 15.30
N PRO A 208 -0.23 -8.80 14.15
CA PRO A 208 -0.22 -10.13 13.55
C PRO A 208 1.24 -10.59 13.36
N GLU A 209 1.59 -11.81 13.80
CA GLU A 209 2.96 -12.35 13.74
C GLU A 209 3.58 -12.28 12.32
N GLU A 210 2.73 -12.25 11.29
CA GLU A 210 3.09 -11.92 9.90
C GLU A 210 2.33 -10.66 9.46
N ILE A 211 3.05 -9.62 9.04
CA ILE A 211 2.45 -8.43 8.43
C ILE A 211 1.96 -8.85 7.03
N PRO A 212 0.65 -8.98 6.76
CA PRO A 212 0.16 -9.50 5.48
C PRO A 212 0.57 -8.62 4.29
N LEU A 213 0.89 -7.35 4.57
CA LEU A 213 1.35 -6.37 3.59
C LEU A 213 2.76 -6.65 3.08
N GLU A 214 3.71 -7.09 3.92
CA GLU A 214 5.08 -7.41 3.47
C GLU A 214 5.08 -8.65 2.56
N THR A 215 4.27 -9.66 2.90
CA THR A 215 4.07 -10.85 2.08
C THR A 215 3.42 -10.49 0.75
N GLU A 216 2.37 -9.66 0.75
CA GLU A 216 1.71 -9.26 -0.49
C GLU A 216 2.60 -8.35 -1.36
N ILE A 217 3.39 -7.46 -0.76
CA ILE A 217 4.39 -6.64 -1.48
C ILE A 217 5.45 -7.52 -2.12
N SER A 218 5.99 -8.48 -1.37
CA SER A 218 7.06 -9.35 -1.87
C SER A 218 6.55 -10.20 -3.04
N LYS A 219 5.31 -10.69 -2.95
CA LYS A 219 4.62 -11.37 -4.04
C LYS A 219 4.39 -10.45 -5.26
N MET A 220 3.97 -9.21 -5.06
CA MET A 220 3.82 -8.23 -6.14
C MET A 220 5.15 -7.88 -6.81
N ARG A 221 6.24 -7.75 -6.05
CA ARG A 221 7.60 -7.53 -6.58
C ARG A 221 8.05 -8.69 -7.47
N GLU A 222 7.76 -9.92 -7.06
CA GLU A 222 8.09 -11.10 -7.86
C GLU A 222 7.30 -11.13 -9.17
N TYR A 223 5.99 -10.85 -9.14
CA TYR A 223 5.20 -10.77 -10.36
C TYR A 223 5.66 -9.66 -11.30
N TYR A 224 5.98 -8.47 -10.76
CA TYR A 224 6.55 -7.39 -11.56
C TYR A 224 7.87 -7.81 -12.23
N TRP A 225 8.74 -8.53 -11.51
CA TRP A 225 9.98 -9.06 -12.07
C TRP A 225 9.72 -10.06 -13.21
N VAL A 226 8.78 -11.00 -13.02
CA VAL A 226 8.39 -11.98 -14.07
C VAL A 226 7.86 -11.26 -15.31
N TYR A 227 6.91 -10.33 -15.16
CA TYR A 227 6.35 -9.58 -16.29
C TYR A 227 7.41 -8.80 -17.05
N THR A 228 8.28 -8.07 -16.35
CA THR A 228 9.30 -7.23 -17.00
C THR A 228 10.37 -8.08 -17.69
N ARG A 229 10.79 -9.20 -17.09
CA ARG A 229 11.77 -10.11 -17.71
C ARG A 229 11.17 -10.81 -18.93
N TRP A 230 9.94 -11.29 -18.82
CA TRP A 230 9.22 -11.92 -19.92
C TRP A 230 9.00 -10.95 -21.09
N MET A 231 8.57 -9.72 -20.82
CA MET A 231 8.39 -8.69 -21.86
C MET A 231 9.70 -8.40 -22.61
N ARG A 232 10.84 -8.33 -21.89
CA ARG A 232 12.16 -8.18 -22.53
C ARG A 232 12.52 -9.40 -23.39
N SER A 233 12.20 -10.61 -22.91
CA SER A 233 12.40 -11.86 -23.65
C SER A 233 11.62 -11.88 -24.97
N LEU A 234 10.35 -11.46 -24.92
CA LEU A 234 9.49 -11.31 -26.10
C LEU A 234 10.06 -10.27 -27.07
N GLN A 235 10.52 -9.11 -26.59
CA GLN A 235 11.14 -8.07 -27.41
C GLN A 235 12.45 -8.54 -28.06
N ALA A 236 13.20 -9.43 -27.41
CA ALA A 236 14.39 -10.05 -27.98
C ALA A 236 14.08 -11.20 -28.98
N GLY A 237 12.79 -11.48 -29.24
CA GLY A 237 12.35 -12.55 -30.14
C GLY A 237 12.46 -13.95 -29.55
N ASN A 238 12.70 -14.07 -28.24
CA ASN A 238 12.80 -15.34 -27.54
C ASN A 238 11.91 -15.34 -26.29
N GLY A 239 10.58 -15.35 -26.49
CA GLY A 239 9.61 -15.53 -25.40
C GLY A 239 9.71 -16.91 -24.74
N ILE A 240 8.85 -17.15 -23.75
CA ILE A 240 8.81 -18.41 -23.00
C ILE A 240 8.57 -19.60 -23.92
N ALA A 241 7.74 -19.43 -24.94
CA ALA A 241 7.53 -20.47 -25.95
C ALA A 241 8.83 -20.81 -26.71
N GLY A 242 9.64 -19.81 -27.02
CA GLY A 242 10.95 -20.01 -27.66
C GLY A 242 11.91 -20.81 -26.78
N ILE A 243 11.94 -20.49 -25.48
CA ILE A 243 12.77 -21.19 -24.48
C ILE A 243 12.34 -22.66 -24.36
N LEU A 244 11.04 -22.93 -24.21
CA LEU A 244 10.51 -24.30 -24.13
C LEU A 244 10.83 -25.11 -25.40
N ARG A 245 10.71 -24.50 -26.57
CA ARG A 245 11.05 -25.16 -27.85
C ARG A 245 12.54 -25.51 -27.93
N LYS A 246 13.44 -24.62 -27.48
CA LYS A 246 14.89 -24.90 -27.40
C LYS A 246 15.20 -26.08 -26.47
N GLN A 247 14.39 -26.26 -25.43
CA GLN A 247 14.46 -27.40 -24.51
C GLN A 247 13.80 -28.67 -25.05
N GLY A 248 13.25 -28.65 -26.27
CA GLY A 248 12.65 -29.79 -26.94
C GLY A 248 11.18 -30.04 -26.59
N TYR A 249 10.52 -29.14 -25.87
CA TYR A 249 9.12 -29.29 -25.50
C TYR A 249 8.17 -28.78 -26.59
N GLN A 250 7.24 -29.63 -27.00
CA GLN A 250 6.16 -29.29 -27.95
C GLN A 250 4.77 -29.32 -27.31
N ASN A 251 4.63 -30.02 -26.18
CA ASN A 251 3.39 -30.09 -25.42
C ASN A 251 3.71 -29.88 -23.94
N VAL A 252 2.86 -29.12 -23.25
CA VAL A 252 3.02 -28.79 -21.83
C VAL A 252 1.67 -28.81 -21.11
N MET A 253 1.72 -28.79 -19.78
CA MET A 253 0.60 -28.45 -18.90
C MET A 253 0.90 -27.12 -18.21
N ILE A 254 -0.12 -26.35 -17.83
CA ILE A 254 0.03 -25.10 -17.07
C ILE A 254 -0.53 -25.29 -15.67
N TYR A 255 0.24 -24.91 -14.65
CA TYR A 255 -0.25 -24.82 -13.26
C TYR A 255 -0.42 -23.35 -12.84
N GLY A 256 -1.60 -23.00 -12.36
CA GLY A 256 -1.99 -21.64 -11.99
C GLY A 256 -2.55 -20.87 -13.19
N PHE A 257 -3.86 -20.65 -13.21
CA PHE A 257 -4.61 -20.09 -14.33
C PHE A 257 -5.28 -18.75 -14.02
N LYS A 258 -4.54 -17.90 -13.31
CA LYS A 258 -4.85 -16.47 -13.16
C LYS A 258 -4.20 -15.68 -14.30
N GLU A 259 -3.83 -14.41 -14.07
CA GLU A 259 -3.32 -13.51 -15.11
C GLU A 259 -2.10 -14.07 -15.86
N LEU A 260 -1.06 -14.53 -15.14
CA LEU A 260 0.16 -15.09 -15.77
C LEU A 260 -0.13 -16.37 -16.57
N GLY A 261 -0.96 -17.27 -16.05
CA GLY A 261 -1.35 -18.51 -16.73
C GLY A 261 -2.09 -18.27 -18.05
N ARG A 262 -2.97 -17.26 -18.07
CA ARG A 262 -3.73 -16.88 -19.26
C ARG A 262 -2.83 -16.27 -20.33
N ILE A 263 -1.94 -15.35 -19.96
CA ILE A 263 -0.97 -14.75 -20.88
C ILE A 263 -0.04 -15.83 -21.44
N LEU A 264 0.36 -16.82 -20.61
CA LEU A 264 1.21 -17.92 -21.05
C LEU A 264 0.49 -18.79 -22.07
N LEU A 265 -0.76 -19.14 -21.80
CA LEU A 265 -1.57 -19.92 -22.74
C LEU A 265 -1.66 -19.24 -24.12
N GLU A 266 -1.89 -17.93 -24.15
CA GLU A 266 -1.97 -17.15 -25.38
C GLU A 266 -0.64 -17.14 -26.16
N GLU A 267 0.50 -16.97 -25.48
CA GLU A 267 1.81 -17.04 -26.13
C GLU A 267 2.08 -18.44 -26.70
N LEU A 268 1.84 -19.49 -25.91
CA LEU A 268 2.09 -20.88 -26.32
C LEU A 268 1.22 -21.28 -27.52
N ALA A 269 -0.06 -20.90 -27.52
CA ALA A 269 -0.97 -21.14 -28.63
C ALA A 269 -0.47 -20.44 -29.92
N THR A 270 -0.06 -19.18 -29.82
CA THR A 270 0.49 -18.40 -30.95
C THR A 270 1.78 -19.03 -31.50
N ALA A 271 2.59 -19.61 -30.62
CA ALA A 271 3.84 -20.27 -30.97
C ALA A 271 3.67 -21.75 -31.38
N GLY A 272 2.45 -22.29 -31.37
CA GLY A 272 2.19 -23.69 -31.72
C GLY A 272 2.73 -24.71 -30.70
N ILE A 273 2.91 -24.32 -29.43
CA ILE A 273 3.14 -25.27 -28.33
C ILE A 273 1.79 -25.69 -27.78
N GLY A 274 1.51 -27.00 -27.79
CA GLY A 274 0.23 -27.54 -27.34
C GLY A 274 0.11 -27.50 -25.81
N VAL A 275 -0.92 -26.83 -25.29
CA VAL A 275 -1.28 -26.92 -23.86
C VAL A 275 -2.34 -28.00 -23.71
N GLN A 276 -1.98 -29.11 -23.07
CA GLN A 276 -2.83 -30.31 -22.97
C GLN A 276 -3.79 -30.26 -21.79
N LEU A 277 -3.42 -29.54 -20.73
CA LEU A 277 -4.17 -29.47 -19.49
C LEU A 277 -3.81 -28.21 -18.70
N ILE A 278 -4.81 -27.65 -18.02
CA ILE A 278 -4.62 -26.58 -17.04
C ILE A 278 -4.93 -27.12 -15.66
N ILE A 279 -4.04 -26.86 -14.70
CA ILE A 279 -4.15 -27.30 -13.32
C ILE A 279 -4.36 -26.04 -12.46
N ASP A 280 -5.50 -25.93 -11.77
CA ASP A 280 -5.77 -24.83 -10.84
C ASP A 280 -6.54 -25.33 -9.60
N ARG A 281 -6.34 -24.66 -8.46
CA ARG A 281 -7.04 -24.97 -7.21
C ARG A 281 -8.50 -24.52 -7.26
N GLN A 282 -8.81 -23.50 -8.07
CA GLN A 282 -10.17 -23.03 -8.28
C GLN A 282 -10.67 -23.57 -9.63
N LYS A 283 -11.73 -24.38 -9.60
CA LYS A 283 -12.46 -24.79 -10.81
C LYS A 283 -13.22 -23.57 -11.36
N ILE A 284 -12.50 -22.68 -12.05
CA ILE A 284 -13.12 -21.56 -12.76
C ILE A 284 -13.75 -22.16 -14.01
N ALA A 285 -15.09 -22.10 -14.11
CA ALA A 285 -15.79 -22.44 -15.34
C ALA A 285 -15.39 -21.43 -16.41
N PHE A 286 -14.55 -21.85 -17.35
CA PHE A 286 -14.08 -21.01 -18.45
C PHE A 286 -14.52 -21.64 -19.77
N ASP A 287 -14.94 -20.80 -20.70
CA ASP A 287 -15.39 -21.18 -22.04
C ASP A 287 -14.16 -21.41 -22.95
N SER A 288 -13.25 -22.29 -22.52
CA SER A 288 -12.08 -22.71 -23.29
C SER A 288 -12.19 -24.18 -23.64
N GLU A 289 -11.76 -24.55 -24.85
CA GLU A 289 -11.65 -25.95 -25.31
C GLU A 289 -10.70 -26.82 -24.46
N ILE A 290 -9.90 -26.19 -23.57
CA ILE A 290 -8.91 -26.85 -22.72
C ILE A 290 -9.49 -27.11 -21.33
N ASN A 291 -9.34 -28.35 -20.86
CA ASN A 291 -9.82 -28.78 -19.55
C ASN A 291 -9.02 -28.14 -18.40
N ILE A 292 -9.74 -27.60 -17.41
CA ILE A 292 -9.19 -27.11 -16.14
C ILE A 292 -9.52 -28.12 -15.04
N VAL A 293 -8.51 -28.66 -14.39
CA VAL A 293 -8.64 -29.71 -13.37
C VAL A 293 -7.91 -29.33 -12.08
N SER A 294 -8.27 -29.98 -10.97
CA SER A 294 -7.44 -29.92 -9.76
C SER A 294 -6.26 -30.90 -9.87
N MET A 295 -5.29 -30.81 -8.95
CA MET A 295 -4.09 -31.65 -9.00
C MET A 295 -4.41 -33.16 -8.95
N GLU A 296 -5.43 -33.54 -8.21
CA GLU A 296 -5.84 -34.93 -8.00
C GLU A 296 -6.50 -35.53 -9.26
N ASP A 297 -7.04 -34.65 -10.11
CA ASP A 297 -7.77 -34.99 -11.33
C ASP A 297 -6.85 -35.06 -12.57
N ILE A 298 -5.51 -34.99 -12.40
CA ILE A 298 -4.55 -35.05 -13.51
C ILE A 298 -4.51 -36.47 -14.12
N PRO A 299 -4.82 -36.64 -15.42
CA PRO A 299 -4.79 -37.94 -16.08
C PRO A 299 -3.39 -38.57 -16.11
N ASP A 300 -3.30 -39.87 -15.86
CA ASP A 300 -2.02 -40.60 -15.81
C ASP A 300 -1.22 -40.50 -17.12
N ASN A 301 -1.90 -40.47 -18.27
CA ASN A 301 -1.26 -40.36 -19.58
C ASN A 301 -0.60 -39.00 -19.86
N LEU A 302 -0.84 -37.99 -19.02
CA LEU A 302 -0.25 -36.66 -19.17
C LEU A 302 0.89 -36.39 -18.16
N LYS A 303 1.12 -37.27 -17.18
CA LYS A 303 2.09 -37.05 -16.09
C LYS A 303 3.55 -36.95 -16.54
N ASP A 304 3.87 -37.43 -17.74
CA ASP A 304 5.21 -37.32 -18.34
C ASP A 304 5.45 -35.95 -19.03
N LEU A 305 4.41 -35.15 -19.24
CA LEU A 305 4.54 -33.81 -19.83
C LEU A 305 5.12 -32.81 -18.81
N PRO A 306 5.90 -31.81 -19.29
CA PRO A 306 6.32 -30.70 -18.44
C PRO A 306 5.12 -29.90 -17.91
N VAL A 307 5.13 -29.58 -16.63
CA VAL A 307 4.21 -28.63 -16.00
C VAL A 307 4.91 -27.28 -15.85
N VAL A 308 4.40 -26.26 -16.51
CA VAL A 308 4.86 -24.87 -16.35
C VAL A 308 4.04 -24.20 -15.24
N VAL A 309 4.69 -23.89 -14.12
CA VAL A 309 4.07 -23.30 -12.93
C VAL A 309 4.17 -21.78 -13.00
N THR A 310 3.02 -21.10 -13.03
CA THR A 310 2.94 -19.63 -13.05
C THR A 310 2.74 -19.00 -11.67
N ALA A 311 2.29 -19.80 -10.69
CA ALA A 311 2.19 -19.39 -9.29
C ALA A 311 3.57 -19.47 -8.60
N THR A 312 4.45 -18.53 -8.95
CA THR A 312 5.87 -18.54 -8.55
C THR A 312 6.08 -18.44 -7.04
N TRP A 313 5.23 -17.69 -6.33
CA TRP A 313 5.38 -17.47 -4.89
C TRP A 313 5.25 -18.75 -4.05
N TYR A 314 4.46 -19.71 -4.53
CA TYR A 314 4.20 -20.99 -3.84
C TYR A 314 4.91 -22.17 -4.53
N ILE A 315 5.95 -21.90 -5.31
CA ILE A 315 6.57 -22.90 -6.20
C ILE A 315 7.07 -24.13 -5.45
N ASP A 316 7.65 -23.98 -4.26
CA ASP A 316 8.24 -25.10 -3.52
C ASP A 316 7.16 -26.05 -3.01
N ASP A 317 6.06 -25.52 -2.47
CA ASP A 317 4.89 -26.31 -2.07
C ASP A 317 4.27 -27.02 -3.28
N ILE A 318 4.07 -26.28 -4.38
CA ILE A 318 3.51 -26.82 -5.63
C ILE A 318 4.39 -27.93 -6.18
N ARG A 319 5.72 -27.76 -6.17
CA ARG A 319 6.68 -28.78 -6.61
C ARG A 319 6.58 -30.05 -5.77
N SER A 320 6.57 -29.89 -4.45
CA SER A 320 6.40 -30.99 -3.50
C SER A 320 5.11 -31.77 -3.82
N ASP A 321 4.00 -31.07 -4.00
CA ASP A 321 2.69 -31.71 -4.19
C ASP A 321 2.55 -32.40 -5.55
N LEU A 322 2.99 -31.76 -6.64
CA LEU A 322 3.00 -32.39 -7.97
C LEU A 322 3.96 -33.59 -8.03
N SER A 323 5.10 -33.53 -7.32
CA SER A 323 6.05 -34.65 -7.26
C SER A 323 5.46 -35.87 -6.56
N LYS A 324 4.68 -35.68 -5.49
CA LYS A 324 3.96 -36.78 -4.80
C LYS A 324 2.96 -37.48 -5.72
N LEU A 325 2.43 -36.77 -6.72
CA LEU A 325 1.50 -37.30 -7.72
C LEU A 325 2.19 -37.98 -8.92
N GLY A 326 3.52 -38.03 -8.91
CA GLY A 326 4.33 -38.72 -9.92
C GLY A 326 4.79 -37.82 -11.08
N ILE A 327 4.55 -36.51 -11.03
CA ILE A 327 4.99 -35.56 -12.05
C ILE A 327 6.46 -35.24 -11.80
N LYS A 328 7.32 -35.52 -12.78
CA LYS A 328 8.77 -35.36 -12.64
C LYS A 328 9.28 -34.04 -13.19
N ASN A 329 8.62 -33.49 -14.20
CA ASN A 329 9.11 -32.31 -14.92
C ASN A 329 8.30 -31.07 -14.56
N ILE A 330 8.74 -30.37 -13.50
CA ILE A 330 8.04 -29.21 -12.94
C ILE A 330 8.92 -27.97 -13.10
N ILE A 331 8.49 -27.07 -13.98
CA ILE A 331 9.26 -25.92 -14.42
C ILE A 331 8.56 -24.65 -13.93
N SER A 332 9.23 -23.84 -13.12
CA SER A 332 8.71 -22.52 -12.78
C SER A 332 8.86 -21.57 -13.97
N ILE A 333 7.87 -20.72 -14.21
CA ILE A 333 7.96 -19.66 -15.21
C ILE A 333 9.14 -18.71 -14.90
N LYS A 334 9.46 -18.52 -13.61
CA LYS A 334 10.61 -17.74 -13.14
C LYS A 334 11.94 -18.36 -13.61
N ASP A 335 12.11 -19.68 -13.41
CA ASP A 335 13.33 -20.40 -13.79
C ASP A 335 13.60 -20.34 -15.29
N LEU A 336 12.56 -20.31 -16.13
CA LEU A 336 12.71 -20.14 -17.58
C LEU A 336 13.29 -18.77 -17.92
N LEU A 337 12.85 -17.73 -17.21
CA LEU A 337 13.25 -16.34 -17.42
C LEU A 337 14.59 -15.95 -16.77
N GLU A 338 15.07 -16.75 -15.82
CA GLU A 338 16.39 -16.60 -15.18
C GLU A 338 17.53 -17.21 -16.02
N LYS A 339 17.23 -18.22 -16.84
CA LYS A 339 18.22 -18.99 -17.61
C LYS A 339 18.51 -18.45 -19.02
N ASP A 340 17.86 -17.36 -19.39
CA ASP A 340 17.95 -16.64 -20.68
C ASP A 340 18.57 -15.25 -20.45
#